data_AF-A0A432XJR7-F1
#
_entry.id   AF-A0A432XJR7-F1
#
_cell.length_a   1.000
_cell.length_b   1.000
_cell.length_c   1.000
_cell.angle_alpha   90.00
_cell.angle_beta   90.00
_cell.angle_gamma   90.00
#
_symmetry.space_group_name_H-M   'P 1'
#
loop_
_entity.id
_entity.type
_entity.pdbx_description
1 polymer ?
#
loop_
_entity_poly.entity_id
_entity_poly.type
_entity_poly.pdbx_seq_one_letter_code
_entity_poly.pdbx_strand_id
1 'polypeptide(L)'
;MHHENYIPISAHQPLKLTLMERLELPDDHLAMSVLIVQGFRFDIVGSIANETALSENEILHALHLPYWNKVKQRKHRRFNTAESDRIYALIEVITNAEALFGGDLSEAIHWLKSPPEP
;
A
#
# COMPACT_ATOMS: atom_id res chain seq x y z
N MET A 1 -42.97 -23.91 12.24
CA MET A 1 -42.28 -22.65 11.87
C MET A 1 -40.79 -22.92 11.98
N HIS A 2 -40.14 -23.29 10.87
CA HIS A 2 -38.71 -23.55 10.84
C HIS A 2 -37.99 -22.23 10.60
N HIS A 3 -37.22 -21.77 11.59
CA HIS A 3 -36.29 -20.66 11.41
C HIS A 3 -35.00 -21.28 10.88
N GLU A 4 -34.89 -21.33 9.55
CA GLU A 4 -33.59 -21.57 8.93
C GLU A 4 -32.71 -20.38 9.29
N ASN A 5 -31.63 -20.65 10.03
CA ASN A 5 -30.60 -19.67 10.33
C ASN A 5 -30.00 -19.20 9.01
N TYR A 6 -30.43 -18.03 8.54
CA TYR A 6 -29.77 -17.32 7.45
C TYR A 6 -28.38 -16.95 7.93
N ILE A 7 -27.37 -17.72 7.51
CA ILE A 7 -25.97 -17.32 7.61
C ILE A 7 -25.67 -16.51 6.35
N PRO A 8 -25.41 -15.20 6.45
CA PRO A 8 -25.07 -14.40 5.28
C PRO A 8 -23.79 -14.96 4.63
N ILE A 9 -23.84 -15.15 3.30
CA ILE A 9 -22.77 -15.71 2.46
C ILE A 9 -21.48 -14.88 2.53
N SER A 10 -21.51 -13.67 3.10
CA SER A 10 -20.32 -12.86 3.38
C SER A 10 -19.36 -13.49 4.41
N ALA A 11 -19.79 -14.52 5.14
CA ALA A 11 -18.95 -15.21 6.14
C ALA A 11 -17.88 -16.14 5.57
N HIS A 12 -17.79 -16.31 4.24
CA HIS A 12 -16.86 -17.24 3.59
C HIS A 12 -15.82 -16.58 2.67
N GLN A 13 -15.70 -15.25 2.65
CA GLN A 13 -14.50 -14.68 2.03
C GLN A 13 -13.31 -15.05 2.93
N PRO A 14 -12.31 -15.80 2.42
CA PRO A 14 -11.06 -15.96 3.15
C PRO A 14 -10.55 -14.56 3.45
N LEU A 15 -10.03 -14.34 4.67
CA LEU A 15 -9.42 -13.07 5.07
C LEU A 15 -8.40 -12.68 4.01
N LYS A 16 -8.79 -11.77 3.11
CA LYS A 16 -7.90 -11.23 2.10
C LYS A 16 -7.08 -10.20 2.83
N LEU A 17 -5.80 -10.50 3.04
CA LEU A 17 -4.84 -9.57 3.62
C LEU A 17 -4.91 -8.27 2.82
N THR A 18 -4.97 -7.14 3.50
CA THR A 18 -4.83 -5.80 2.94
C THR A 18 -3.43 -5.58 2.37
N LEU A 19 -3.25 -4.57 1.51
CA LEU A 19 -1.92 -4.21 1.04
C LEU A 19 -0.92 -3.96 2.18
N MET A 20 -1.33 -3.28 3.25
CA MET A 20 -0.45 -3.01 4.40
C MET A 20 0.05 -4.31 5.05
N GLU A 21 -0.84 -5.28 5.25
CA GLU A 21 -0.50 -6.61 5.78
C GLU A 21 0.39 -7.41 4.82
N ARG A 22 0.11 -7.35 3.50
CA ARG A 22 0.96 -8.01 2.48
C ARG A 22 2.37 -7.43 2.40
N LEU A 23 2.53 -6.16 2.75
CA LEU A 23 3.83 -5.49 2.86
C LEU A 23 4.52 -5.72 4.22
N GLU A 24 3.93 -6.53 5.10
CA GLU A 24 4.43 -6.84 6.45
C GLU A 24 4.66 -5.58 7.30
N LEU A 25 3.83 -4.56 7.09
CA LEU A 25 3.91 -3.30 7.82
C LEU A 25 3.08 -3.38 9.11
N PRO A 26 3.50 -2.67 10.18
CA PRO A 26 2.77 -2.69 11.43
C PRO A 26 1.45 -1.91 11.34
N ASP A 27 0.37 -2.50 11.87
CA ASP A 27 -0.91 -1.81 12.04
C ASP A 27 -0.93 -0.86 13.27
N ASP A 28 0.04 -1.00 14.18
CA ASP A 28 0.18 -0.12 15.34
C ASP A 28 0.75 1.25 14.92
N HIS A 29 0.00 2.31 15.22
CA HIS A 29 0.36 3.67 14.80
C HIS A 29 1.71 4.13 15.37
N LEU A 30 2.06 3.73 16.60
CA LEU A 30 3.34 4.10 17.21
C LEU A 30 4.49 3.38 16.50
N ALA A 31 4.36 2.07 16.26
CA ALA A 31 5.35 1.29 15.52
C ALA A 31 5.53 1.80 14.08
N MET A 32 4.45 2.18 13.40
CA MET A 32 4.50 2.79 12.08
C MET A 32 5.20 4.15 12.11
N SER A 33 4.88 5.01 13.08
CA SER A 33 5.55 6.31 13.25
C SER A 33 7.06 6.15 13.46
N VAL A 34 7.47 5.19 14.30
CA VAL A 34 8.89 4.85 14.49
C VAL A 34 9.53 4.38 13.20
N LEU A 35 8.86 3.54 12.41
CA LEU A 35 9.36 3.03 11.14
C LEU A 35 9.51 4.15 10.09
N ILE A 36 8.57 5.08 10.02
CA ILE A 36 8.64 6.28 9.16
C ILE A 36 9.82 7.15 9.56
N VAL A 37 10.03 7.39 10.87
CA VAL A 37 11.17 8.18 11.38
C VAL A 37 12.50 7.50 11.07
N GLN A 38 12.61 6.18 11.27
CA GLN A 38 13.79 5.40 10.90
C GLN A 38 14.02 5.34 9.38
N GLY A 39 12.96 5.54 8.61
CA GLY A 39 12.94 5.55 7.17
C GLY A 39 12.79 4.16 6.56
N PHE A 40 11.90 4.00 5.59
CA PHE A 40 11.69 2.73 4.92
C PHE A 40 12.95 2.28 4.17
N ARG A 41 13.17 0.97 4.15
CA ARG A 41 14.17 0.37 3.27
C ARG A 41 13.75 0.56 1.81
N PHE A 42 14.75 0.69 0.95
CA PHE A 42 14.53 0.93 -0.47
C PHE A 42 13.80 -0.18 -1.24
N ASP A 43 13.84 -1.41 -0.73
CA ASP A 43 13.11 -2.55 -1.29
C ASP A 43 11.58 -2.36 -1.23
N ILE A 44 11.07 -1.49 -0.34
CA ILE A 44 9.63 -1.24 -0.23
C ILE A 44 8.99 -0.82 -1.55
N VAL A 45 9.71 -0.07 -2.41
CA VAL A 45 9.18 0.36 -3.71
C VAL A 45 9.00 -0.85 -4.64
N GLY A 46 9.94 -1.80 -4.61
CA GLY A 46 9.82 -3.05 -5.33
C GLY A 46 8.67 -3.91 -4.79
N SER A 47 8.48 -3.95 -3.47
CA SER A 47 7.35 -4.66 -2.85
C SER A 47 6.01 -4.05 -3.27
N ILE A 48 5.88 -2.71 -3.22
CA ILE A 48 4.66 -2.03 -3.69
C ILE A 48 4.43 -2.32 -5.18
N ALA A 49 5.46 -2.23 -6.01
CA ALA A 49 5.37 -2.51 -7.44
C ALA A 49 4.87 -3.94 -7.71
N ASN A 50 5.39 -4.93 -6.98
CA ASN A 50 4.99 -6.33 -7.09
C ASN A 50 3.52 -6.54 -6.71
N GLU A 51 3.08 -5.93 -5.60
CA GLU A 51 1.70 -6.08 -5.12
C GLU A 51 0.69 -5.37 -6.03
N THR A 52 1.04 -4.18 -6.52
CA THR A 52 0.08 -3.27 -7.20
C THR A 52 0.14 -3.34 -8.73
N ALA A 53 1.10 -4.08 -9.29
CA ALA A 53 1.44 -4.07 -10.72
C ALA A 53 1.82 -2.68 -11.28
N LEU A 54 2.07 -1.69 -10.42
CA LEU A 54 2.68 -0.42 -10.82
C LEU A 54 4.17 -0.62 -11.07
N SER A 55 4.75 0.13 -12.01
CA SER A 55 6.20 0.15 -12.14
C SER A 55 6.85 0.96 -11.01
N GLU A 56 8.08 0.58 -10.62
CA GLU A 56 8.86 1.36 -9.65
C GLU A 56 9.00 2.83 -10.07
N ASN A 57 9.13 3.09 -11.37
CA ASN A 57 9.24 4.45 -11.91
C ASN A 57 7.95 5.25 -11.73
N GLU A 58 6.78 4.65 -11.95
CA GLU A 58 5.48 5.30 -11.69
C GLU A 58 5.37 5.68 -10.21
N ILE A 59 5.73 4.78 -9.30
CA ILE A 59 5.69 5.02 -7.85
C ILE A 59 6.66 6.15 -7.47
N LEU A 60 7.92 6.08 -7.92
CA LEU A 60 8.92 7.10 -7.63
C LEU A 60 8.49 8.47 -8.16
N HIS A 61 7.93 8.52 -9.37
CA HIS A 61 7.44 9.75 -9.97
C HIS A 61 6.24 10.32 -9.21
N ALA A 62 5.21 9.51 -8.94
CA ALA A 62 4.01 9.94 -8.21
C ALA A 62 4.34 10.52 -6.83
N LEU A 63 5.34 9.95 -6.16
CA LEU A 63 5.75 10.37 -4.83
C LEU A 63 6.82 11.48 -4.83
N HIS A 64 7.27 11.97 -5.99
CA HIS A 64 8.39 12.90 -6.11
C HIS A 64 9.65 12.39 -5.36
N LEU A 65 9.92 11.09 -5.48
CA LEU A 65 11.09 10.45 -4.88
C LEU A 65 12.28 10.49 -5.84
N PRO A 66 13.51 10.55 -5.31
CA PRO A 66 14.70 10.45 -6.15
C PRO A 66 14.78 9.10 -6.85
N TYR A 67 15.12 9.13 -8.14
CA TYR A 67 15.37 7.94 -8.95
C TYR A 67 16.41 7.00 -8.34
N TRP A 68 16.30 5.71 -8.70
CA TRP A 68 17.12 4.62 -8.15
C TRP A 68 18.63 4.90 -8.17
N ASN A 69 19.14 5.52 -9.23
CA ASN A 69 20.55 5.90 -9.36
C ASN A 69 21.04 6.87 -8.27
N LYS A 70 20.18 7.76 -7.78
CA LYS A 70 20.49 8.72 -6.71
C LYS A 70 20.41 8.08 -5.33
N VAL A 71 19.44 7.19 -5.12
CA VAL A 71 19.23 6.56 -3.81
C VAL A 71 20.23 5.45 -3.52
N LYS A 72 20.69 4.68 -4.52
CA LYS A 72 21.70 3.61 -4.34
C LYS A 72 22.95 4.02 -3.57
N GLN A 73 23.35 5.29 -3.63
CA GLN A 73 24.54 5.84 -2.98
C GLN A 73 24.35 6.14 -1.48
N ARG A 74 23.13 6.01 -0.93
CA ARG A 74 22.89 6.28 0.48
C ARG A 74 23.43 5.16 1.38
N LYS A 75 24.22 5.54 2.39
CA LYS A 75 24.94 4.67 3.33
C LYS A 75 24.09 3.54 3.95
N HIS A 76 22.80 3.77 4.21
CA HIS A 76 21.91 2.82 4.88
C HIS A 76 20.83 2.24 3.98
N ARG A 77 20.84 2.55 2.67
CA ARG A 77 19.82 2.14 1.70
C ARG A 77 18.36 2.36 2.17
N ARG A 78 18.12 3.53 2.77
CA ARG A 78 16.83 3.94 3.33
C ARG A 78 16.36 5.29 2.80
N PHE A 79 15.06 5.42 2.68
CA PHE A 79 14.37 6.69 2.48
C PHE A 79 14.52 7.54 3.74
N ASN A 80 14.49 8.87 3.60
CA ASN A 80 14.41 9.75 4.76
C ASN A 80 12.97 9.79 5.29
N THR A 81 12.75 10.47 6.42
CA THR A 81 11.43 10.56 7.05
C THR A 81 10.36 11.12 6.11
N ALA A 82 10.62 12.24 5.42
CA ALA A 82 9.64 12.87 4.53
C ALA A 82 9.35 12.05 3.25
N GLU A 83 10.32 11.27 2.78
CA GLU A 83 10.11 10.31 1.70
C GLU A 83 9.31 9.09 2.18
N SER A 84 9.59 8.62 3.39
CA SER A 84 8.90 7.46 3.98
C SER A 84 7.45 7.79 4.34
N ASP A 85 7.19 9.00 4.82
CA ASP A 85 5.85 9.52 5.05
C ASP A 85 5.00 9.53 3.77
N ARG A 86 5.58 9.97 2.65
CA ARG A 86 4.93 9.92 1.33
C ARG A 86 4.67 8.49 0.85
N ILE A 87 5.61 7.57 1.09
CA ILE A 87 5.42 6.14 0.78
C ILE A 87 4.27 5.57 1.61
N TYR A 88 4.23 5.87 2.91
CA TYR A 88 3.17 5.45 3.80
C TYR A 88 1.80 5.97 3.33
N ALA A 89 1.71 7.25 3.00
CA ALA A 89 0.48 7.86 2.49
C ALA A 89 -0.04 7.16 1.21
N LEU A 90 0.85 6.78 0.28
CA LEU A 90 0.45 6.00 -0.89
C LEU A 90 -0.09 4.61 -0.50
N ILE A 91 0.58 3.91 0.42
CA ILE A 91 0.13 2.59 0.88
C ILE A 91 -1.25 2.71 1.54
N GLU A 92 -1.49 3.72 2.39
CA GLU A 92 -2.81 3.96 2.98
C GLU A 92 -3.87 4.25 1.91
N VAL A 93 -3.57 5.11 0.93
CA VAL A 93 -4.52 5.43 -0.15
C VAL A 93 -4.90 4.18 -0.94
N ILE A 94 -3.91 3.35 -1.30
CA ILE A 94 -4.17 2.11 -2.04
C ILE A 94 -4.92 1.10 -1.17
N THR A 95 -4.57 0.97 0.12
CA THR A 95 -5.25 0.06 1.06
C THR A 95 -6.72 0.43 1.23
N ASN A 96 -7.00 1.73 1.39
CA ASN A 96 -8.36 2.23 1.51
C ASN A 96 -9.14 2.09 0.20
N ALA A 97 -8.51 2.34 -0.96
CA ALA A 97 -9.12 2.10 -2.25
C ALA A 97 -9.44 0.61 -2.44
N GLU A 98 -8.50 -0.29 -2.15
CA GLU A 98 -8.73 -1.74 -2.18
C GLU A 98 -9.95 -2.15 -1.35
N ALA A 99 -10.13 -1.56 -0.16
CA ALA A 99 -11.31 -1.79 0.66
C ALA A 99 -12.63 -1.31 0.00
N LEU A 100 -12.61 -0.15 -0.67
CA LEU A 100 -13.78 0.38 -1.41
C LEU A 100 -14.19 -0.54 -2.58
N PHE A 101 -13.22 -1.23 -3.20
CA PHE A 101 -13.46 -2.18 -4.28
C PHE A 101 -13.61 -3.63 -3.79
N GLY A 102 -13.99 -3.84 -2.53
CA GLY A 102 -14.28 -5.18 -1.98
C GLY A 102 -13.05 -6.10 -1.93
N GLY A 103 -11.86 -5.50 -1.81
CA GLY A 103 -10.58 -6.20 -1.87
C GLY A 103 -10.01 -6.32 -3.29
N ASP A 104 -10.66 -5.80 -4.34
CA ASP A 104 -10.08 -5.83 -5.69
C ASP A 104 -9.02 -4.74 -5.88
N LEU A 105 -7.77 -5.11 -5.62
CA LEU A 105 -6.63 -4.22 -5.79
C LEU A 105 -6.45 -3.75 -7.24
N SER A 106 -6.72 -4.61 -8.23
CA SER A 106 -6.53 -4.25 -9.63
C SER A 106 -7.50 -3.14 -10.04
N GLU A 107 -8.77 -3.28 -9.66
CA GLU A 107 -9.79 -2.27 -9.91
C GLU A 107 -9.50 -0.98 -9.14
N ALA A 108 -9.06 -1.10 -7.89
CA ALA A 108 -8.66 0.04 -7.08
C ALA A 108 -7.50 0.84 -7.70
N ILE A 109 -6.45 0.16 -8.19
CA ILE A 109 -5.32 0.81 -8.87
C ILE A 109 -5.76 1.44 -10.19
N HIS A 110 -6.60 0.76 -10.97
CA HIS A 110 -7.14 1.31 -12.21
C HIS A 110 -7.91 2.62 -11.94
N TRP A 111 -8.78 2.62 -10.93
CA TRP A 111 -9.53 3.80 -10.52
C TRP A 111 -8.62 4.93 -10.01
N LEU A 112 -7.61 4.63 -9.20
CA LEU A 112 -6.64 5.64 -8.72
C LEU A 112 -5.83 6.29 -9.86
N LYS A 113 -5.54 5.55 -10.92
CA LYS A 113 -4.81 6.07 -12.10
C LYS A 113 -5.68 6.90 -13.04
N SER A 114 -6.99 6.73 -12.97
CA SER A 114 -7.94 7.40 -13.86
C SER A 114 -9.23 7.70 -13.09
N PRO A 115 -9.17 8.60 -12.09
CA PRO A 115 -10.35 8.95 -11.34
C PRO A 115 -11.38 9.56 -12.31
N PRO A 116 -12.68 9.21 -12.17
CA PRO A 116 -13.73 9.82 -12.98
C PRO A 116 -13.69 11.34 -12.82
N GLU A 117 -13.92 12.08 -13.91
CA GLU A 117 -14.01 13.54 -13.85
C GLU A 117 -15.09 13.97 -12.84
N PRO A 118 -14.85 15.06 -12.08
CA PRO A 118 -15.76 15.55 -11.05
C PRO A 118 -17.10 16.05 -11.59
#